data_AF-A0A523D0Y9-F1
#
_entry.id   AF-A0A523D0Y9-F1
#
_cell.length_a   1.000
_cell.length_b   1.000
_cell.length_c   1.000
_cell.angle_alpha   90.00
_cell.angle_beta   90.00
_cell.angle_gamma   90.00
#
_symmetry.space_group_name_H-M   'P 1'
#
loop_
_entity.id
_entity.type
_entity.pdbx_description
1 polymer ?
#
loop_
_entity_poly.entity_id
_entity_poly.type
_entity_poly.pdbx_seq_one_letter_code
_entity_poly.pdbx_strand_id
1 'polypeptide(L)'
;MRAKQVSRCVGKWTLPAIVLASSFGVAIASRCSVTSTGRIPLNDLGAGLYLGEVGGLYPGGSNQRPANHDLNLDRVGRVLLRDAQGNPDPQFGTIVLMSVGMSNTTQEFRAFQTLAGDDQERNAAVVLVDAAEGGQAAHTIADPDAAYWNGVDQTLAASGVTPLQVQAVW
;
A
#
# COMPACT_ATOMS: atom_id res chain seq x y z
N MET A 1 57.90 -32.91 55.16
CA MET A 1 57.39 -34.27 55.45
C MET A 1 55.96 -34.40 54.91
N ARG A 2 55.68 -35.54 54.29
CA ARG A 2 54.39 -36.11 53.85
C ARG A 2 53.67 -35.48 52.65
N ALA A 3 53.72 -36.26 51.57
CA ALA A 3 52.95 -36.18 50.36
C ALA A 3 51.45 -36.44 50.57
N LYS A 4 50.64 -35.96 49.63
CA LYS A 4 49.51 -36.72 49.09
C LYS A 4 49.32 -36.37 47.62
N GLN A 5 49.72 -37.31 46.75
CA GLN A 5 49.20 -37.41 45.39
C GLN A 5 47.70 -37.67 45.45
N VAL A 6 46.93 -37.01 44.59
CA VAL A 6 45.64 -37.55 44.13
C VAL A 6 45.60 -37.39 42.61
N SER A 7 45.21 -38.50 41.98
CA SER A 7 45.31 -38.84 40.57
C SER A 7 44.57 -37.90 39.62
N ARG A 8 45.16 -37.76 38.43
CA ARG A 8 44.57 -37.14 37.24
C ARG A 8 43.43 -38.00 36.70
N CYS A 9 42.24 -37.42 36.55
CA CYS A 9 41.26 -37.87 35.57
C CYS A 9 41.42 -37.01 34.31
N VAL A 10 42.04 -37.60 33.27
CA VAL A 10 42.06 -37.01 31.92
C VAL A 10 40.68 -37.24 31.31
N GLY A 11 39.78 -36.28 31.45
CA GLY A 11 38.55 -36.25 30.67
C GLY A 11 38.90 -35.97 29.21
N LYS A 12 38.75 -36.98 28.34
CA LYS A 12 38.76 -36.79 26.89
C LYS A 12 37.55 -35.93 26.52
N TRP A 13 37.74 -34.62 26.45
CA TRP A 13 36.81 -33.73 25.77
C TRP A 13 37.07 -33.86 24.28
N THR A 14 36.27 -34.69 23.60
CA THR A 14 36.17 -34.62 22.14
C THR A 14 35.49 -33.30 21.79
N LEU A 15 36.28 -32.32 21.37
CA LEU A 15 35.78 -31.16 20.65
C LEU A 15 35.16 -31.65 19.35
N PRO A 16 33.85 -31.45 19.08
CA PRO A 16 33.34 -31.64 17.74
C PRO A 16 33.94 -30.54 16.87
N ALA A 17 34.68 -30.92 15.83
CA ALA A 17 35.03 -30.00 14.77
C ALA A 17 33.72 -29.61 14.05
N ILE A 18 33.20 -28.42 14.35
CA ILE A 18 32.10 -27.83 13.58
C ILE A 18 32.71 -27.42 12.24
N VAL A 19 32.49 -28.25 11.23
CA VAL A 19 32.67 -27.87 9.82
C VAL A 19 31.51 -26.93 9.48
N LEU A 20 31.78 -25.62 9.49
CA LEU A 20 30.91 -24.65 8.84
C LEU A 20 30.99 -24.89 7.33
N ALA A 21 30.10 -25.75 6.83
CA ALA A 21 29.81 -25.80 5.41
C ALA A 21 29.13 -24.47 5.05
N SER A 22 29.91 -23.52 4.53
CA SER A 22 29.37 -22.35 3.86
C SER A 22 28.60 -22.82 2.64
N SER A 23 27.30 -22.95 2.76
CA SER A 23 26.38 -23.08 1.63
C SER A 23 26.44 -21.79 0.83
N PHE A 24 27.42 -21.67 -0.07
CA PHE A 24 27.34 -20.69 -1.15
C PHE A 24 26.15 -21.10 -2.01
N GLY A 25 24.99 -20.49 -1.74
CA GLY A 25 23.85 -20.58 -2.64
C GLY A 25 24.31 -20.10 -4.01
N VAL A 26 24.35 -21.01 -4.99
CA VAL A 26 24.55 -20.63 -6.38
C VAL A 26 23.37 -19.74 -6.75
N ALA A 27 23.61 -18.45 -6.89
CA ALA A 27 22.62 -17.55 -7.48
C ALA A 27 22.36 -18.06 -8.90
N ILE A 28 21.16 -18.59 -9.15
CA ILE A 28 20.74 -18.91 -10.51
C ILE A 28 20.63 -17.56 -11.22
N ALA A 29 21.55 -17.32 -12.16
CA ALA A 29 21.45 -16.17 -13.04
C ALA A 29 20.08 -16.20 -13.74
N SER A 30 19.41 -15.04 -13.78
CA SER A 30 18.14 -14.90 -14.50
C SER A 30 18.31 -15.40 -15.93
N ARG A 31 17.34 -16.18 -16.43
CA ARG A 31 17.35 -16.67 -17.81
C ARG A 31 17.04 -15.51 -18.76
N CYS A 32 18.05 -14.71 -19.10
CA CYS A 32 17.93 -13.55 -19.99
C CYS A 32 17.52 -13.90 -21.42
N SER A 33 17.48 -15.20 -21.78
CA SER A 33 16.97 -15.67 -23.07
C SER A 33 15.44 -15.71 -23.15
N VAL A 34 14.74 -15.64 -22.01
CA VAL A 34 13.27 -15.62 -21.97
C VAL A 34 12.80 -14.17 -21.91
N THR A 35 12.38 -13.62 -23.05
CA THR A 35 11.89 -12.23 -23.17
C THR A 35 10.37 -12.10 -23.10
N SER A 36 9.65 -13.21 -23.03
CA SER A 36 8.18 -13.23 -22.98
C SER A 36 7.66 -14.34 -22.08
N THR A 37 6.48 -14.10 -21.48
CA THR A 37 5.76 -15.08 -20.68
C THR A 37 4.72 -15.86 -21.50
N GLY A 38 4.55 -15.55 -22.79
CA GLY A 38 3.50 -16.10 -23.65
C GLY A 38 2.09 -15.58 -23.33
N ARG A 39 1.95 -14.66 -22.38
CA ARG A 39 0.68 -14.00 -22.05
C ARG A 39 0.50 -12.75 -22.92
N ILE A 40 -0.75 -12.48 -23.30
CA ILE A 40 -1.12 -11.25 -23.98
C ILE A 40 -1.10 -10.11 -22.94
N PRO A 41 -0.34 -9.02 -23.14
CA PRO A 41 -0.36 -7.87 -22.26
C PRO A 41 -1.77 -7.29 -22.09
N LEU A 42 -2.08 -6.72 -20.92
CA LEU A 42 -3.43 -6.19 -20.64
C LEU A 42 -3.87 -5.14 -21.67
N ASN A 43 -2.97 -4.25 -22.07
CA ASN A 43 -3.22 -3.24 -23.10
C ASN A 43 -3.42 -3.85 -24.50
N ASP A 44 -2.86 -5.02 -24.79
CA ASP A 44 -3.00 -5.70 -26.09
C ASP A 44 -4.17 -6.68 -26.11
N LEU A 45 -4.72 -7.02 -24.93
CA LEU A 45 -5.85 -7.93 -24.78
C LEU A 45 -7.14 -7.35 -25.40
N GLY A 46 -7.29 -6.03 -25.40
CA GLY A 46 -8.43 -5.33 -26.00
C GLY A 46 -9.78 -5.82 -25.46
N ALA A 47 -10.70 -6.21 -26.34
CA ALA A 47 -12.00 -6.79 -25.98
C ALA A 47 -11.93 -8.26 -25.52
N GLY A 48 -10.74 -8.86 -25.46
CA GLY A 48 -10.52 -10.20 -24.90
C GLY A 48 -10.75 -10.24 -23.39
N LEU A 49 -10.96 -11.45 -22.86
CA LEU A 49 -11.23 -11.67 -21.43
C LEU A 49 -10.06 -12.37 -20.73
N TYR A 50 -9.77 -11.94 -19.51
CA TYR A 50 -8.92 -12.65 -18.56
C TYR A 50 -9.70 -12.84 -17.26
N LEU A 51 -9.99 -14.10 -16.90
CA LEU A 51 -10.82 -14.45 -15.72
C LEU A 51 -12.19 -13.76 -15.68
N GLY A 52 -12.76 -13.41 -16.84
CA GLY A 52 -14.03 -12.69 -16.95
C GLY A 52 -13.89 -11.17 -17.08
N GLU A 53 -12.69 -10.62 -16.89
CA GLU A 53 -12.41 -9.20 -16.99
C GLU A 53 -11.94 -8.81 -18.39
N VAL A 54 -12.46 -7.70 -18.92
CA VAL A 54 -12.06 -7.16 -20.23
C VAL A 54 -10.66 -6.55 -20.14
N GLY A 55 -9.88 -6.69 -21.20
CA GLY A 55 -8.59 -6.03 -21.33
C GLY A 55 -8.66 -4.50 -21.48
N GLY A 56 -7.54 -3.91 -21.88
CA GLY A 56 -7.38 -2.46 -21.99
C GLY A 56 -7.08 -1.79 -20.65
N LEU A 57 -6.58 -0.55 -20.71
CA LEU A 57 -6.32 0.28 -19.53
C LEU A 57 -7.57 1.02 -19.03
N TYR A 58 -8.66 1.02 -19.82
CA TYR A 58 -9.91 1.72 -19.58
C TYR A 58 -11.12 0.89 -20.05
N PRO A 59 -12.35 1.23 -19.60
CA PRO A 59 -13.54 0.47 -19.93
C PRO A 59 -13.73 0.19 -21.43
N GLY A 60 -14.25 -1.00 -21.74
CA GLY A 60 -14.54 -1.42 -23.11
C GLY A 60 -13.33 -1.90 -23.93
N GLY A 61 -12.21 -2.27 -23.30
CA GLY A 61 -11.04 -2.75 -24.02
C GLY A 61 -10.13 -1.63 -24.55
N SER A 62 -10.30 -0.41 -24.06
CA SER A 62 -9.60 0.77 -24.58
C SER A 62 -8.28 1.03 -23.85
N ASN A 63 -7.26 1.48 -24.58
CA ASN A 63 -6.07 2.10 -23.99
C ASN A 63 -6.10 3.64 -24.03
N GLN A 64 -7.13 4.20 -24.67
CA GLN A 64 -7.35 5.63 -24.69
C GLN A 64 -8.01 6.04 -23.38
N ARG A 65 -7.35 6.93 -22.65
CA ARG A 65 -7.91 7.59 -21.47
C ARG A 65 -9.23 8.29 -21.85
N PRO A 66 -10.35 7.99 -21.18
CA PRO A 66 -11.59 8.68 -21.45
C PRO A 66 -11.46 10.17 -21.08
N ALA A 67 -11.98 11.05 -21.94
CA ALA A 67 -11.78 12.50 -21.82
C ALA A 67 -12.29 13.10 -20.51
N ASN A 68 -13.26 12.44 -19.84
CA ASN A 68 -13.73 12.85 -18.52
C ASN A 68 -12.65 12.75 -17.42
N HIS A 69 -11.63 11.91 -17.59
CA HIS A 69 -10.47 11.91 -16.69
C HIS A 69 -9.66 13.20 -16.82
N ASP A 70 -9.63 13.79 -18.01
CA ASP A 70 -8.89 15.04 -18.29
C ASP A 70 -9.69 16.28 -17.86
N LEU A 71 -11.02 16.23 -17.89
CA LEU A 71 -11.89 17.28 -17.31
C LEU A 71 -11.67 17.46 -15.79
N ASN A 72 -11.10 16.45 -15.14
CA ASN A 72 -10.73 16.50 -13.73
C ASN A 72 -9.30 16.98 -13.49
N LEU A 73 -8.46 17.17 -14.52
CA LEU A 73 -7.09 17.71 -14.36
C LEU A 73 -7.13 19.17 -13.87
N ASP A 74 -8.17 19.93 -14.22
CA ASP A 74 -8.45 21.26 -13.65
C ASP A 74 -8.91 21.21 -12.17
N ARG A 75 -8.92 20.05 -11.50
CA ARG A 75 -9.23 19.97 -10.06
C ARG A 75 -8.12 20.49 -9.17
N VAL A 76 -6.87 20.63 -9.65
CA VAL A 76 -5.80 21.21 -8.82
C VAL A 76 -6.16 22.65 -8.40
N GLY A 77 -6.87 23.39 -9.26
CA GLY A 77 -7.44 24.70 -8.92
C GLY A 77 -8.69 24.65 -8.01
N ARG A 78 -9.13 23.47 -7.57
CA ARG A 78 -10.35 23.23 -6.79
C ARG A 78 -10.11 22.60 -5.42
N VAL A 79 -8.86 22.37 -5.03
CA VAL A 79 -8.51 22.03 -3.65
C VAL A 79 -8.76 23.26 -2.80
N LEU A 80 -9.85 23.22 -2.04
CA LEU A 80 -10.34 24.33 -1.24
C LEU A 80 -10.62 23.83 0.17
N LEU A 81 -10.51 24.70 1.16
CA LEU A 81 -11.03 24.38 2.48
C LEU A 81 -12.55 24.18 2.38
N ARG A 82 -13.08 23.05 2.84
CA ARG A 82 -14.51 22.71 2.79
C ARG A 82 -15.11 22.50 4.18
N ASP A 83 -16.31 23.02 4.37
CA ASP A 83 -17.15 22.68 5.51
C ASP A 83 -17.68 21.23 5.41
N ALA A 84 -18.38 20.76 6.45
CA ALA A 84 -18.94 19.41 6.49
C ALA A 84 -20.00 19.14 5.40
N GLN A 85 -20.60 20.19 4.83
CA GLN A 85 -21.56 20.14 3.74
C GLN A 85 -20.90 20.25 2.35
N GLY A 86 -19.57 20.34 2.29
CA GLY A 86 -18.79 20.43 1.06
C GLY A 86 -18.72 21.83 0.46
N ASN A 87 -19.26 22.86 1.13
CA ASN A 87 -19.16 24.24 0.65
C ASN A 87 -17.77 24.81 0.95
N PRO A 88 -17.24 25.73 0.12
CA PRO A 88 -16.01 26.44 0.44
C PRO A 88 -16.13 27.20 1.76
N ASP A 89 -15.19 26.96 2.67
CA ASP A 89 -15.05 27.68 3.94
C ASP A 89 -13.57 28.03 4.16
N PRO A 90 -13.12 29.22 3.73
CA PRO A 90 -11.74 29.65 3.88
C PRO A 90 -11.27 29.85 5.34
N GLN A 91 -12.20 29.87 6.30
CA GLN A 91 -11.89 30.20 7.69
C GLN A 91 -11.80 28.96 8.57
N PHE A 92 -12.69 27.99 8.38
CA PHE A 92 -12.76 26.79 9.21
C PHE A 92 -12.82 25.47 8.44
N GLY A 93 -12.81 25.52 7.11
CA GLY A 93 -12.86 24.32 6.29
C GLY A 93 -11.58 23.48 6.36
N THR A 94 -11.68 22.24 5.86
CA THR A 94 -10.56 21.29 5.80
C THR A 94 -10.41 20.72 4.40
N ILE A 95 -9.23 20.17 4.13
CA ILE A 95 -8.95 19.33 2.97
C ILE A 95 -8.66 17.93 3.49
N VAL A 96 -9.45 16.94 3.09
CA VAL A 96 -9.17 15.54 3.46
C VAL A 96 -8.40 14.85 2.34
N LEU A 97 -7.24 14.30 2.69
CA LEU A 97 -6.51 13.30 1.92
C LEU A 97 -6.73 11.95 2.57
N MET A 98 -7.34 11.03 1.84
CA MET A 98 -7.74 9.72 2.36
C MET A 98 -6.99 8.59 1.66
N SER A 99 -6.72 7.49 2.35
CA SER A 99 -6.23 6.25 1.73
C SER A 99 -7.39 5.31 1.37
N VAL A 100 -7.30 4.63 0.24
CA VAL A 100 -8.20 3.53 -0.16
C VAL A 100 -7.36 2.37 -0.64
N GLY A 101 -7.55 1.19 -0.04
CA GLY A 101 -6.79 0.02 -0.44
C GLY A 101 -6.74 -1.05 0.62
N MET A 102 -5.73 -1.90 0.51
CA MET A 102 -5.52 -3.04 1.38
C MET A 102 -4.37 -2.83 2.37
N SER A 103 -3.88 -3.91 2.98
CA SER A 103 -2.82 -3.90 3.99
C SER A 103 -1.59 -3.09 3.60
N ASN A 104 -1.16 -3.12 2.33
CA ASN A 104 0.00 -2.36 1.88
C ASN A 104 -0.29 -0.86 1.92
N THR A 105 -1.46 -0.43 1.46
CA THR A 105 -1.88 0.97 1.53
C THR A 105 -1.92 1.46 2.97
N THR A 106 -2.52 0.68 3.90
CA THR A 106 -2.51 0.98 5.34
C THR A 106 -1.08 1.14 5.89
N GLN A 107 -0.17 0.21 5.55
CA GLN A 107 1.21 0.24 6.06
C GLN A 107 1.97 1.47 5.58
N GLU A 108 1.92 1.77 4.27
CA GLU A 108 2.62 2.91 3.68
C GLU A 108 1.98 4.24 4.12
N PHE A 109 0.65 4.32 4.15
CA PHE A 109 -0.06 5.55 4.52
C PHE A 109 0.15 5.91 5.99
N ARG A 110 0.26 4.94 6.90
CA ARG A 110 0.59 5.20 8.31
C ARG A 110 2.01 5.72 8.48
N ALA A 111 2.97 5.17 7.75
CA ALA A 111 4.33 5.71 7.74
C ALA A 111 4.33 7.17 7.23
N PHE A 112 3.57 7.44 6.16
CA PHE A 112 3.38 8.80 5.66
C PHE A 112 2.70 9.72 6.68
N GLN A 113 1.66 9.28 7.37
CA GLN A 113 0.99 10.06 8.42
C GLN A 113 1.94 10.47 9.54
N THR A 114 2.85 9.57 9.96
CA THR A 114 3.89 9.90 10.95
C THR A 114 4.82 10.99 10.41
N LEU A 115 5.39 10.79 9.22
CA LEU A 115 6.31 11.76 8.61
C LEU A 115 5.65 13.13 8.39
N ALA A 116 4.41 13.14 7.90
CA ALA A 116 3.64 14.37 7.68
C ALA A 116 3.19 15.02 8.99
N GLY A 117 3.01 14.25 10.06
CA GLY A 117 2.71 14.78 11.40
C GLY A 117 3.89 15.51 12.03
N ASP A 118 5.12 15.06 11.73
CA ASP A 118 6.36 15.66 12.22
C ASP A 118 6.81 16.88 11.39
N ASP A 119 6.22 17.08 10.21
CA ASP A 119 6.53 18.20 9.31
C ASP A 119 5.84 19.50 9.76
N GLN A 120 6.64 20.49 10.17
CA GLN A 120 6.16 21.81 10.61
C GLN A 120 5.65 22.67 9.46
N GLU A 121 6.00 22.37 8.20
CA GLU A 121 5.52 23.08 7.01
C GLU A 121 4.16 22.57 6.53
N ARG A 122 3.67 21.44 7.08
CA ARG A 122 2.36 20.91 6.71
C ARG A 122 1.25 21.88 7.10
N ASN A 123 0.40 22.20 6.13
CA ASN A 123 -0.82 22.95 6.38
C ASN A 123 -1.75 22.18 7.34
N ALA A 124 -2.01 22.76 8.52
CA ALA A 124 -2.84 22.15 9.56
C ALA A 124 -4.31 21.91 9.15
N ALA A 125 -4.79 22.58 8.09
CA ALA A 125 -6.11 22.35 7.55
C ALA A 125 -6.21 21.08 6.68
N VAL A 126 -5.09 20.40 6.42
CA VAL A 126 -5.08 19.09 5.74
C VAL A 126 -5.21 17.97 6.77
N VAL A 127 -6.29 17.20 6.67
CA VAL A 127 -6.55 16.03 7.50
C VAL A 127 -6.21 14.78 6.70
N LEU A 128 -5.37 13.91 7.29
CA LEU A 128 -4.97 12.65 6.70
C LEU A 128 -5.79 11.51 7.31
N VAL A 129 -6.53 10.76 6.49
CA VAL A 129 -7.40 9.67 6.94
C VAL A 129 -6.97 8.35 6.34
N ASP A 130 -6.58 7.39 7.18
CA ASP A 130 -6.27 6.03 6.74
C ASP A 130 -7.56 5.19 6.71
N ALA A 131 -8.22 5.10 5.56
CA ALA A 131 -9.44 4.32 5.37
C ALA A 131 -9.20 3.01 4.59
N ALA A 132 -7.94 2.69 4.31
CA ALA A 132 -7.55 1.39 3.78
C ALA A 132 -7.72 0.28 4.83
N GLU A 133 -8.16 -0.90 4.38
CA GLU A 133 -8.45 -2.03 5.26
C GLU A 133 -7.75 -3.31 4.78
N GLY A 134 -7.01 -3.95 5.69
CA GLY A 134 -6.28 -5.18 5.40
C GLY A 134 -7.19 -6.32 4.91
N GLY A 135 -6.74 -7.06 3.89
CA GLY A 135 -7.48 -8.20 3.32
C GLY A 135 -8.51 -7.84 2.25
N GLN A 136 -8.71 -6.56 1.96
CA GLN A 136 -9.70 -6.08 1.00
C GLN A 136 -9.09 -5.99 -0.40
N ALA A 137 -9.24 -7.04 -1.19
CA ALA A 137 -8.67 -7.10 -2.53
C ALA A 137 -9.34 -6.11 -3.50
N ALA A 138 -8.66 -5.77 -4.60
CA ALA A 138 -9.16 -4.78 -5.56
C ALA A 138 -10.56 -5.10 -6.13
N HIS A 139 -10.92 -6.38 -6.29
CA HIS A 139 -12.26 -6.76 -6.73
C HIS A 139 -13.35 -6.44 -5.70
N THR A 140 -13.04 -6.52 -4.39
CA THR A 140 -13.97 -6.13 -3.32
C THR A 140 -14.12 -4.63 -3.27
N ILE A 141 -13.02 -3.88 -3.41
CA ILE A 141 -13.05 -2.42 -3.42
C ILE A 141 -13.77 -1.89 -4.68
N ALA A 142 -13.64 -2.57 -5.82
CA ALA A 142 -14.32 -2.19 -7.06
C ALA A 142 -15.85 -2.33 -7.00
N ASP A 143 -16.37 -3.13 -6.06
CA ASP A 143 -17.81 -3.24 -5.80
C ASP A 143 -18.28 -2.08 -4.89
N PRO A 144 -19.11 -1.15 -5.40
CA PRO A 144 -19.59 -0.01 -4.60
C PRO A 144 -20.51 -0.42 -3.45
N ASP A 145 -21.07 -1.64 -3.48
CA ASP A 145 -21.97 -2.16 -2.44
C ASP A 145 -21.24 -3.00 -1.39
N ALA A 146 -19.92 -3.16 -1.51
CA ALA A 146 -19.12 -3.94 -0.57
C ALA A 146 -19.09 -3.30 0.83
N ALA A 147 -19.04 -4.15 1.86
CA ALA A 147 -18.96 -3.73 3.26
C ALA A 147 -17.72 -2.85 3.57
N TYR A 148 -16.69 -2.93 2.73
CA TYR A 148 -15.52 -2.04 2.73
C TYR A 148 -15.92 -0.56 2.82
N TRP A 149 -16.90 -0.13 2.03
CA TRP A 149 -17.32 1.27 1.97
C TRP A 149 -18.03 1.75 3.24
N ASN A 150 -18.70 0.86 3.96
CA ASN A 150 -19.21 1.16 5.30
C ASN A 150 -18.07 1.44 6.29
N GLY A 151 -16.95 0.71 6.18
CA GLY A 151 -15.75 0.94 6.98
C GLY A 151 -15.10 2.30 6.68
N VAL A 152 -15.07 2.69 5.40
CA VAL A 152 -14.61 4.02 4.97
C VAL A 152 -15.46 5.12 5.61
N ASP A 153 -16.79 5.01 5.54
CA ASP A 153 -17.71 5.99 6.14
C ASP A 153 -17.53 6.09 7.66
N GLN A 154 -17.38 4.95 8.35
CA GLN A 154 -17.11 4.91 9.79
C GLN A 154 -15.78 5.59 10.15
N THR A 155 -14.75 5.38 9.34
CA THR A 155 -13.42 5.96 9.56
C THR A 155 -13.41 7.46 9.34
N LEU A 156 -14.10 7.96 8.31
CA LEU A 156 -14.30 9.39 8.08
C LEU A 156 -15.04 10.03 9.26
N ALA A 157 -16.15 9.42 9.69
CA ALA A 157 -16.93 9.91 10.83
C ALA A 157 -16.10 9.94 12.13
N ALA A 158 -15.32 8.89 12.40
CA ALA A 158 -14.43 8.83 13.57
C ALA A 158 -13.32 9.88 13.53
N SER A 159 -12.93 10.32 12.33
CA SER A 159 -11.96 11.40 12.10
C SER A 159 -12.59 12.80 12.14
N GLY A 160 -13.91 12.90 12.37
CA GLY A 160 -14.63 14.17 12.46
C GLY A 160 -14.83 14.88 11.12
N VAL A 161 -14.73 14.16 10.00
CA VAL A 161 -14.86 14.71 8.64
C VAL A 161 -15.95 13.99 7.85
N THR A 162 -16.36 14.56 6.72
CA THR A 162 -17.39 13.99 5.83
C THR A 162 -16.82 13.61 4.46
N PRO A 163 -17.48 12.71 3.71
CA PRO A 163 -17.09 12.39 2.34
C PRO A 163 -17.00 13.63 1.43
N LEU A 164 -17.78 14.68 1.70
CA LEU A 164 -17.78 15.93 0.93
C LEU A 164 -16.53 16.79 1.14
N GLN A 165 -15.73 16.49 2.17
CA GLN A 165 -14.44 17.15 2.44
C GLN A 165 -13.25 16.41 1.81
N VAL A 166 -13.46 15.16 1.33
CA VAL A 166 -12.45 14.36 0.63
C VAL A 166 -12.19 14.95 -0.76
N GLN A 167 -10.93 15.35 -0.98
CA GLN A 167 -10.53 16.02 -2.22
C GLN A 167 -9.37 15.32 -2.91
N ALA A 168 -8.67 14.43 -2.21
CA ALA A 168 -7.63 13.57 -2.76
C ALA A 168 -7.70 12.18 -2.13
N VAL A 169 -7.34 11.16 -2.92
CA VAL A 169 -7.30 9.76 -2.48
C VAL A 169 -5.96 9.15 -2.91
N TRP A 170 -5.30 8.44 -1.99
CA TRP A 170 -4.17 7.55 -2.26
C TRP A 170 -4.71 6.14 -2.51
#